data_AF-A0A5J4QBT1-F1
#
_entry.id   AF-A0A5J4QBT1-F1
#
_cell.length_a   1.000
_cell.length_b   1.000
_cell.length_c   1.000
_cell.angle_alpha   90.00
_cell.angle_beta   90.00
_cell.angle_gamma   90.00
#
_symmetry.space_group_name_H-M   'P 1'
#
loop_
_entity.id
_entity.type
_entity.pdbx_description
1 polymer ?
#
loop_
_entity_poly.entity_id
_entity_poly.type
_entity_poly.pdbx_seq_one_letter_code
_entity_poly.pdbx_strand_id
1 'polypeptide(L)'
;MDESILQICILILFIITGIIFGRFIICKICPFGYLQDWLFKIPSPFKRKSLKGDKYWRSLKYIALGLQLIMGLVLGFGNNDTESGPQTAKLASFIILSFVFIILQRPFCKYLCPVGALFSLCNLISPYRYKVNTDKCTKCKKCTKKCKMDISVYKVPNHLECIRCKSCINACPYKAIETTYRIGLSSSKKE
;
A
#
# COMPACT_ATOMS: atom_id res chain seq x y z
N MET A 1 -7.51 -34.87 11.05
CA MET A 1 -7.73 -33.54 10.45
C MET A 1 -6.36 -33.11 9.95
N ASP A 2 -6.15 -33.23 8.64
CA ASP A 2 -4.80 -33.19 8.08
C ASP A 2 -4.17 -31.80 8.25
N GLU A 3 -2.88 -31.76 8.57
CA GLU A 3 -2.07 -30.53 8.64
C GLU A 3 -2.25 -29.66 7.39
N SER A 4 -2.41 -30.28 6.22
CA SER A 4 -2.69 -29.62 4.94
C SER A 4 -4.06 -28.91 4.92
N ILE A 5 -5.11 -29.54 5.47
CA ILE A 5 -6.45 -28.93 5.57
C ILE A 5 -6.41 -27.74 6.53
N LEU A 6 -5.71 -27.87 7.65
CA LEU A 6 -5.56 -26.79 8.62
C LEU A 6 -4.85 -25.58 8.01
N GLN A 7 -3.78 -25.79 7.23
CA GLN A 7 -3.08 -24.72 6.50
C GLN A 7 -3.98 -24.01 5.48
N ILE A 8 -4.78 -24.78 4.72
CA ILE A 8 -5.72 -24.22 3.74
C ILE A 8 -6.78 -23.36 4.45
N CYS A 9 -7.35 -23.84 5.56
CA CYS A 9 -8.32 -23.08 6.34
C CYS A 9 -7.74 -21.77 6.88
N ILE A 10 -6.50 -21.79 7.38
CA ILE A 10 -5.80 -20.57 7.86
C ILE A 10 -5.59 -19.58 6.71
N LEU A 11 -5.15 -20.05 5.54
CA LEU A 11 -4.96 -19.19 4.35
C LEU A 11 -6.27 -18.54 3.91
N ILE A 12 -7.36 -19.32 3.85
CA ILE A 12 -8.69 -18.81 3.49
C ILE A 12 -9.15 -17.75 4.49
N LEU A 13 -8.97 -18.00 5.79
CA LEU A 13 -9.32 -17.03 6.84
C LEU A 13 -8.54 -15.72 6.71
N PHE A 14 -7.23 -15.79 6.42
CA PHE A 14 -6.39 -14.62 6.17
C PHE A 14 -6.85 -13.83 4.94
N ILE A 15 -7.21 -14.52 3.85
CA ILE A 15 -7.72 -13.89 2.63
C ILE A 15 -9.06 -13.20 2.90
N ILE A 16 -10.00 -13.88 3.54
CA ILE A 16 -11.32 -13.33 3.90
C ILE A 16 -11.15 -12.09 4.79
N THR A 17 -10.32 -12.18 5.82
CA THR A 17 -10.02 -11.05 6.72
C THR A 17 -9.38 -9.89 5.95
N GLY A 18 -8.46 -10.19 5.02
CA GLY A 18 -7.84 -9.21 4.14
C GLY A 18 -8.81 -8.54 3.17
N ILE A 19 -9.86 -9.23 2.72
CA ILE A 19 -10.92 -8.67 1.88
C ILE A 19 -11.85 -7.78 2.69
N ILE A 20 -12.29 -8.23 3.88
CA ILE A 20 -13.24 -7.52 4.74
C ILE A 20 -12.62 -6.23 5.28
N PHE A 21 -11.46 -6.33 5.91
CA PHE A 21 -10.76 -5.18 6.49
C PHE A 21 -9.88 -4.43 5.49
N GLY A 22 -9.69 -5.01 4.29
CA GLY A 22 -8.94 -4.41 3.21
C GLY A 22 -7.46 -4.19 3.56
N ARG A 23 -6.85 -3.30 2.78
CA ARG A 23 -5.45 -2.82 2.96
C ARG A 23 -5.21 -2.03 4.26
N PHE A 24 -6.22 -1.86 5.13
CA PHE A 24 -6.13 -1.09 6.37
C PHE A 24 -5.33 -1.83 7.46
N ILE A 25 -5.68 -3.10 7.72
CA ILE A 25 -5.06 -3.89 8.80
C ILE A 25 -3.65 -4.32 8.41
N ILE A 26 -3.48 -4.90 7.22
CA ILE A 26 -2.19 -5.41 6.75
C ILE A 26 -1.13 -4.32 6.64
N CYS A 27 -1.44 -3.12 6.12
CA CYS A 27 -0.44 -2.06 6.03
C CYS A 27 -0.12 -1.36 7.36
N LYS A 28 -0.95 -1.56 8.40
CA LYS A 28 -0.67 -1.13 9.78
C LYS A 28 0.15 -2.16 10.55
N ILE A 29 -0.15 -3.44 10.39
CA ILE A 29 0.52 -4.56 11.07
C ILE A 29 1.87 -4.88 10.41
N CYS A 30 2.03 -4.60 9.12
CA CYS A 30 3.28 -4.87 8.40
C CYS A 30 4.46 -4.17 9.09
N PRO A 31 5.42 -4.93 9.66
CA PRO A 31 6.54 -4.36 10.41
C PRO A 31 7.39 -3.47 9.51
N PHE A 32 7.50 -3.84 8.25
CA PHE A 32 8.22 -3.09 7.23
C PHE A 32 7.57 -1.73 6.91
N GLY A 33 6.24 -1.69 6.82
CA GLY A 33 5.51 -0.45 6.57
C GLY A 33 5.61 0.51 7.77
N TYR A 34 5.63 -0.03 8.99
CA TYR A 34 5.85 0.74 10.21
C TYR A 34 7.29 1.27 10.27
N LEU A 35 8.28 0.41 9.99
CA LEU A 35 9.69 0.78 9.92
C LEU A 35 9.93 1.91 8.92
N GLN A 36 9.32 1.85 7.73
CA GLN A 36 9.43 2.91 6.73
C GLN A 36 8.79 4.23 7.15
N ASP A 37 7.67 4.19 7.88
CA ASP A 37 7.06 5.41 8.42
C ASP A 37 7.94 6.05 9.51
N TRP A 38 8.55 5.22 10.35
CA TRP A 38 9.46 5.67 11.40
C TRP A 38 10.74 6.25 10.81
N LEU A 39 11.37 5.55 9.85
CA LEU A 39 12.52 6.03 9.08
C LEU A 39 12.20 7.36 8.41
N PHE A 40 11.00 7.53 7.83
CA PHE A 40 10.59 8.78 7.20
C PHE A 40 10.42 9.94 8.21
N LYS A 41 10.19 9.67 9.49
CA LYS A 41 10.07 10.71 10.54
C LYS A 41 11.40 11.39 10.87
N ILE A 42 12.54 10.77 10.60
CA ILE A 42 13.87 11.35 10.84
C ILE A 42 14.03 12.65 10.00
N PRO A 43 14.41 13.81 10.56
CA PRO A 43 14.55 15.02 9.75
C PRO A 43 15.73 14.87 8.76
N SER A 44 15.45 14.89 7.46
CA SER A 44 16.47 14.84 6.40
C SER A 44 16.03 15.71 5.22
N PRO A 45 16.93 16.53 4.65
CA PRO A 45 16.61 17.50 3.59
C PRO A 45 16.31 16.83 2.24
N PHE A 46 16.74 15.59 2.03
CA PHE A 46 16.59 14.88 0.75
C PHE A 46 15.26 14.14 0.61
N LYS A 47 14.40 14.16 1.63
CA LYS A 47 13.19 13.34 1.67
C LYS A 47 12.13 13.74 0.66
N ARG A 48 11.59 12.74 -0.03
CA ARG A 48 10.53 12.90 -1.03
C ARG A 48 9.43 11.88 -0.79
N LYS A 49 8.20 12.22 -1.16
CA LYS A 49 7.07 11.29 -1.01
C LYS A 49 6.99 10.25 -2.12
N SER A 50 7.30 10.65 -3.34
CA SER A 50 7.10 9.86 -4.55
C SER A 50 8.21 10.19 -5.55
N LEU A 51 8.46 9.26 -6.46
CA LEU A 51 9.41 9.46 -7.56
C LEU A 51 8.75 10.28 -8.67
N LYS A 52 9.56 10.99 -9.46
CA LYS A 52 9.06 11.64 -10.68
C LYS A 52 8.59 10.55 -11.64
N GLY A 53 7.34 10.62 -12.12
CA GLY A 53 6.72 9.53 -12.88
C GLY A 53 6.13 8.41 -12.02
N ASP A 54 5.81 8.68 -10.75
CA ASP A 54 5.21 7.76 -9.76
C ASP A 54 4.12 6.81 -10.33
N LYS A 55 3.28 7.29 -11.26
CA LYS A 55 2.26 6.49 -11.91
C LYS A 55 2.84 5.27 -12.66
N TYR A 56 3.97 5.45 -13.34
CA TYR A 56 4.66 4.38 -14.08
C TYR A 56 5.33 3.38 -13.12
N TRP A 57 6.10 3.88 -12.16
CA TRP A 57 6.78 3.04 -11.15
C TRP A 57 5.80 2.21 -10.32
N ARG A 58 4.62 2.77 -10.00
CA ARG A 58 3.53 2.01 -9.35
C ARG A 58 2.93 0.94 -10.25
N SER A 59 3.01 1.07 -11.57
CA SER A 59 2.53 0.05 -12.50
C SER A 59 3.50 -1.12 -12.61
N LEU A 60 4.80 -0.85 -12.45
CA LEU A 60 5.88 -1.84 -12.53
C LEU A 60 5.67 -3.02 -11.56
N LYS A 61 5.09 -2.77 -10.37
CA LYS A 61 4.79 -3.83 -9.40
C LYS A 61 3.81 -4.89 -9.91
N TYR A 62 2.89 -4.52 -10.81
CA TYR A 62 1.95 -5.48 -11.42
C TYR A 62 2.65 -6.32 -12.47
N ILE A 63 3.62 -5.74 -13.18
CA ILE A 63 4.50 -6.47 -14.10
C ILE A 63 5.37 -7.45 -13.30
N ALA A 64 5.96 -7.00 -12.18
CA ALA A 64 6.75 -7.87 -11.29
C ALA A 64 5.90 -9.02 -10.72
N LEU A 65 4.66 -8.76 -10.31
CA LEU A 65 3.74 -9.79 -9.84
C LEU A 65 3.35 -10.77 -10.96
N GLY A 66 3.03 -10.25 -12.15
CA GLY A 66 2.73 -11.06 -13.33
C GLY A 66 3.91 -11.95 -13.72
N LEU A 67 5.13 -11.39 -13.75
CA LEU A 67 6.35 -12.14 -14.03
C LEU A 67 6.60 -13.21 -12.97
N GLN A 68 6.39 -12.90 -11.69
CA GLN A 68 6.58 -13.87 -10.61
C GLN A 68 5.57 -15.03 -10.67
N LEU A 69 4.33 -14.76 -11.07
CA LEU A 69 3.32 -15.78 -11.32
C LEU A 69 3.63 -16.60 -12.58
N ILE A 70 4.05 -15.96 -13.67
CA ILE A 70 4.43 -16.62 -14.93
C ILE A 70 5.66 -17.50 -14.72
N MET A 71 6.70 -16.99 -14.04
CA MET A 71 7.91 -17.76 -13.71
C MET A 71 7.58 -18.92 -12.78
N GLY A 72 6.73 -18.70 -11.76
CA GLY A 72 6.28 -19.78 -10.88
C GLY A 72 5.44 -20.85 -11.59
N LEU A 73 4.66 -20.46 -12.60
CA LEU A 73 3.83 -21.36 -13.42
C LEU A 73 4.66 -22.12 -14.46
N VAL A 74 5.63 -21.46 -15.09
CA VAL A 74 6.48 -22.02 -16.15
C VAL A 74 7.64 -22.85 -15.58
N LEU A 75 8.18 -22.47 -14.43
CA LEU A 75 9.36 -23.11 -13.81
C LEU A 75 9.03 -23.90 -12.54
N GLY A 76 7.77 -23.98 -12.14
CA GLY A 76 7.26 -24.84 -11.05
C GLY A 76 8.11 -24.84 -9.78
N PHE A 77 8.05 -23.79 -8.95
CA PHE A 77 8.71 -23.67 -7.62
C PHE A 77 10.07 -24.40 -7.48
N GLY A 78 10.89 -24.36 -8.53
CA GLY A 78 12.18 -25.02 -8.60
C GLY A 78 13.30 -24.03 -8.34
N ASN A 79 13.95 -24.23 -7.19
CA ASN A 79 15.27 -23.73 -6.79
C ASN A 79 15.35 -22.29 -6.25
N ASN A 80 15.64 -22.23 -4.94
CA ASN A 80 16.16 -21.08 -4.23
C ASN A 80 17.64 -20.86 -4.58
N ASP A 81 18.02 -20.70 -5.85
CA ASP A 81 19.43 -20.48 -6.19
C ASP A 81 19.54 -19.52 -7.39
N THR A 82 19.44 -18.23 -7.12
CA THR A 82 20.11 -17.23 -7.97
C THR A 82 20.77 -16.19 -7.07
N GLU A 83 21.72 -16.67 -6.27
CA GLU A 83 22.62 -15.86 -5.47
C GLU A 83 24.08 -15.92 -5.99
N SER A 84 24.31 -16.10 -7.29
CA SER A 84 25.64 -16.05 -7.90
C SER A 84 25.88 -14.74 -8.67
N GLY A 85 25.71 -13.60 -7.98
CA GLY A 85 26.21 -12.31 -8.43
C GLY A 85 27.54 -11.97 -7.74
N PRO A 86 28.40 -11.09 -8.31
CA PRO A 86 29.60 -10.61 -7.64
C PRO A 86 29.25 -10.04 -6.26
N GLN A 87 30.00 -10.40 -5.22
CA GLN A 87 29.72 -9.95 -3.83
C GLN A 87 29.66 -8.41 -3.73
N THR A 88 30.41 -7.70 -4.59
CA THR A 88 30.40 -6.24 -4.71
C THR A 88 29.07 -5.69 -5.26
N ALA A 89 28.45 -6.37 -6.22
CA ALA A 89 27.17 -5.98 -6.80
C ALA A 89 26.01 -6.16 -5.81
N LYS A 90 26.04 -7.22 -4.99
CA LYS A 90 25.06 -7.45 -3.91
C LYS A 90 25.13 -6.35 -2.86
N LEU A 91 26.35 -6.00 -2.42
CA LEU A 91 26.57 -4.96 -1.42
C LEU A 91 26.14 -3.57 -1.93
N ALA A 92 26.50 -3.22 -3.16
CA ALA A 92 26.08 -1.97 -3.80
C ALA A 92 24.56 -1.87 -3.92
N SER A 93 23.89 -2.94 -4.35
CA SER A 93 22.43 -3.01 -4.43
C SER A 93 21.77 -2.77 -3.07
N PHE A 94 22.29 -3.40 -2.00
CA PHE A 94 21.78 -3.23 -0.65
C PHE A 94 21.92 -1.78 -0.14
N ILE A 95 23.07 -1.16 -0.38
CA ILE A 95 23.33 0.25 -0.01
C ILE A 95 22.38 1.19 -0.76
N ILE A 96 22.22 1.00 -2.07
CA ILE A 96 21.33 1.82 -2.90
C ILE A 96 19.89 1.66 -2.43
N LEU A 97 19.43 0.44 -2.21
CA LEU A 97 18.06 0.16 -1.75
C LEU A 97 17.79 0.77 -0.37
N SER A 98 18.76 0.68 0.55
CA SER A 98 18.68 1.31 1.88
C SER A 98 18.57 2.83 1.77
N PHE A 99 19.37 3.45 0.90
CA PHE A 99 19.31 4.89 0.65
C PHE A 99 17.95 5.32 0.07
N VAL A 100 17.41 4.54 -0.87
CA VAL A 100 16.07 4.76 -1.44
C VAL A 100 14.98 4.65 -0.36
N PHE A 101 15.12 3.73 0.59
CA PHE A 101 14.18 3.56 1.70
C PHE A 101 14.19 4.72 2.68
N ILE A 102 15.35 5.36 2.88
CA ILE A 102 15.49 6.53 3.75
C ILE A 102 14.91 7.78 3.06
N ILE A 103 15.13 7.92 1.75
CA ILE A 103 14.74 9.10 0.97
C ILE A 103 13.25 9.10 0.64
N LEU A 104 12.70 7.96 0.23
CA LEU A 104 11.32 7.86 -0.26
C LEU A 104 10.35 7.45 0.84
N GLN A 105 9.14 8.00 0.80
CA GLN A 105 8.07 7.55 1.70
C GLN A 105 7.45 6.24 1.21
N ARG A 106 7.68 5.16 1.96
CA ARG A 106 7.15 3.80 1.72
C ARG A 106 7.44 3.22 0.31
N PRO A 107 8.69 3.20 -0.18
CA PRO A 107 9.02 2.78 -1.55
C PRO A 107 8.70 1.30 -1.81
N PHE A 108 8.98 0.42 -0.85
CA PHE A 108 8.65 -1.00 -0.98
C PHE A 108 7.15 -1.23 -1.14
N CYS A 109 6.32 -0.61 -0.29
CA CYS A 109 4.88 -0.75 -0.39
C CYS A 109 4.31 -0.13 -1.68
N LYS A 110 4.99 0.85 -2.29
CA LYS A 110 4.58 1.51 -3.54
C LYS A 110 5.02 0.78 -4.80
N TYR A 111 6.21 0.18 -4.80
CA TYR A 111 6.86 -0.28 -6.04
C TYR A 111 7.26 -1.75 -6.03
N LEU A 112 7.49 -2.36 -4.87
CA LEU A 112 8.15 -3.67 -4.80
C LEU A 112 7.30 -4.78 -4.17
N CYS A 113 6.34 -4.42 -3.31
CA CYS A 113 5.58 -5.40 -2.53
C CYS A 113 4.55 -6.16 -3.41
N PRO A 114 4.74 -7.48 -3.67
CA PRO A 114 3.82 -8.26 -4.50
C PRO A 114 2.46 -8.44 -3.82
N VAL A 115 2.47 -8.67 -2.51
CA VAL A 115 1.27 -8.71 -1.66
C VAL A 115 0.49 -7.38 -1.72
N GLY A 116 1.20 -6.26 -1.83
CA GLY A 116 0.60 -4.93 -2.01
C GLY A 116 -0.12 -4.77 -3.35
N ALA A 117 0.33 -5.46 -4.41
CA ALA A 117 -0.34 -5.47 -5.71
C ALA A 117 -1.63 -6.30 -5.67
N LEU A 118 -1.60 -7.50 -5.07
CA LEU A 118 -2.79 -8.32 -4.79
C LEU A 118 -3.85 -7.55 -3.99
N PHE A 119 -3.43 -6.87 -2.90
CA PHE A 119 -4.36 -6.08 -2.09
C PHE A 119 -4.82 -4.77 -2.74
N SER A 120 -4.13 -4.29 -3.78
CA SER A 120 -4.62 -3.15 -4.58
C SER A 120 -5.86 -3.53 -5.38
N LEU A 121 -5.97 -4.79 -5.83
CA LEU A 121 -7.19 -5.31 -6.48
C LEU A 121 -8.32 -5.48 -5.47
N CYS A 122 -8.02 -6.01 -4.27
CA CYS A 122 -8.99 -6.14 -3.19
C CYS A 122 -9.56 -4.78 -2.74
N ASN A 123 -8.81 -3.68 -2.93
CA ASN A 123 -9.28 -2.33 -2.64
C ASN A 123 -10.53 -1.94 -3.45
N LEU A 124 -10.70 -2.49 -4.65
CA LEU A 124 -11.85 -2.26 -5.52
C LEU A 124 -13.14 -2.85 -4.93
N ILE A 125 -13.02 -4.02 -4.29
CA ILE A 125 -14.14 -4.80 -3.74
C ILE A 125 -14.48 -4.35 -2.32
N SER A 126 -13.50 -3.80 -1.58
CA SER A 126 -13.68 -3.43 -0.17
C SER A 126 -14.93 -2.55 0.07
N PRO A 127 -15.78 -2.92 1.05
CA PRO A 127 -17.02 -2.21 1.34
C PRO A 127 -16.77 -0.82 1.93
N TYR A 128 -15.64 -0.63 2.61
CA TYR A 128 -15.28 0.64 3.23
C TYR A 128 -14.69 1.63 2.23
N ARG A 129 -15.34 2.76 2.02
CA ARG A 129 -14.98 3.79 1.04
C ARG A 129 -14.94 5.17 1.65
N TYR A 130 -14.24 6.08 0.97
CA TYR A 130 -14.25 7.50 1.28
C TYR A 130 -15.13 8.25 0.28
N LYS A 131 -15.98 9.13 0.79
CA LYS A 131 -16.79 10.09 0.04
C LYS A 131 -16.30 11.48 0.37
N VAL A 132 -16.13 12.33 -0.65
CA VAL A 132 -15.75 13.73 -0.45
C VAL A 132 -17.00 14.56 -0.72
N ASN A 133 -17.43 15.32 0.27
CA ASN A 133 -18.49 16.30 0.11
C ASN A 133 -17.91 17.51 -0.65
N THR A 134 -18.39 17.74 -1.87
CA THR A 134 -17.91 18.81 -2.76
C THR A 134 -18.20 20.19 -2.22
N ASP A 135 -19.31 20.35 -1.50
CA ASP A 135 -19.79 21.63 -0.98
C ASP A 135 -18.89 22.11 0.17
N LYS A 136 -18.40 21.17 0.99
CA LYS A 136 -17.43 21.43 2.05
C LYS A 136 -15.99 21.49 1.55
N CYS A 137 -15.68 20.97 0.36
CA CYS A 137 -14.31 20.80 -0.11
C CYS A 137 -13.79 22.00 -0.91
N THR A 138 -12.91 22.79 -0.30
CA THR A 138 -12.25 23.93 -0.96
C THR A 138 -11.05 23.56 -1.84
N LYS A 139 -10.80 22.27 -2.10
CA LYS A 139 -9.64 21.78 -2.87
C LYS A 139 -8.27 22.29 -2.37
N CYS A 140 -8.13 22.62 -1.08
CA CYS A 140 -6.90 23.12 -0.47
C CYS A 140 -5.68 22.16 -0.46
N LYS A 141 -5.83 20.92 -0.97
CA LYS A 141 -4.78 19.88 -1.10
C LYS A 141 -4.10 19.42 0.22
N LYS A 142 -4.55 19.87 1.39
CA LYS A 142 -4.04 19.41 2.71
C LYS A 142 -4.13 17.90 2.89
N CYS A 143 -5.22 17.29 2.41
CA CYS A 143 -5.41 15.83 2.44
C CYS A 143 -4.35 15.07 1.62
N THR A 144 -4.02 15.55 0.42
CA THR A 144 -2.92 15.03 -0.41
C THR A 144 -1.57 15.23 0.29
N LYS A 145 -1.36 16.40 0.90
CA LYS A 145 -0.13 16.71 1.65
C LYS A 145 0.05 15.83 2.90
N LYS A 146 -1.00 15.25 3.49
CA LYS A 146 -0.84 14.26 4.58
C LYS A 146 -0.86 12.80 4.10
N CYS A 147 -1.25 12.54 2.86
CA CYS A 147 -1.35 11.19 2.32
C CYS A 147 0.04 10.54 2.18
N LYS A 148 0.27 9.43 2.91
CA LYS A 148 1.51 8.63 2.83
C LYS A 148 1.73 8.01 1.46
N MET A 149 0.63 7.74 0.77
CA MET A 149 0.60 7.18 -0.58
C MET A 149 0.53 8.26 -1.66
N ASP A 150 0.67 9.55 -1.31
CA ASP A 150 0.69 10.66 -2.26
C ASP A 150 -0.49 10.67 -3.27
N ILE A 151 -1.67 10.29 -2.80
CA ILE A 151 -2.90 10.22 -3.60
C ILE A 151 -3.64 11.56 -3.51
N SER A 152 -4.18 12.04 -4.63
CA SER A 152 -5.11 13.17 -4.69
C SER A 152 -6.50 12.78 -4.17
N VAL A 153 -6.63 12.65 -2.84
CA VAL A 153 -7.86 12.15 -2.18
C VAL A 153 -9.11 12.96 -2.53
N TYR A 154 -8.99 14.27 -2.72
CA TYR A 154 -10.12 15.14 -3.11
C TYR A 154 -10.62 14.92 -4.55
N LYS A 155 -9.82 14.28 -5.41
CA LYS A 155 -10.17 13.96 -6.80
C LYS A 155 -10.52 12.48 -6.96
N VAL A 156 -9.72 11.60 -6.36
CA VAL A 156 -9.88 10.14 -6.43
C VAL A 156 -9.78 9.55 -5.02
N PRO A 157 -10.85 9.62 -4.20
CA PRO A 157 -10.81 9.22 -2.80
C PRO A 157 -10.57 7.72 -2.58
N ASN A 158 -10.98 6.88 -3.54
CA ASN A 158 -10.89 5.41 -3.47
C ASN A 158 -9.87 4.85 -4.47
N HIS A 159 -8.72 5.50 -4.62
CA HIS A 159 -7.65 5.01 -5.48
C HIS A 159 -7.15 3.62 -5.02
N LEU A 160 -6.74 2.76 -5.97
CA LEU A 160 -6.26 1.38 -5.71
C LEU A 160 -5.12 1.32 -4.68
N GLU A 161 -4.29 2.37 -4.66
CA GLU A 161 -3.18 2.54 -3.72
C GLU A 161 -3.57 3.01 -2.31
N CYS A 162 -4.85 3.29 -2.04
CA CYS A 162 -5.28 3.80 -0.75
C CYS A 162 -5.15 2.73 0.32
N ILE A 163 -4.25 2.94 1.28
CA ILE A 163 -4.11 2.09 2.48
C ILE A 163 -5.13 2.40 3.57
N ARG A 164 -6.08 3.31 3.29
CA ARG A 164 -7.15 3.73 4.21
C ARG A 164 -6.68 4.16 5.60
N CYS A 165 -5.50 4.74 5.74
CA CYS A 165 -4.91 5.12 7.04
C CYS A 165 -5.61 6.26 7.81
N LYS A 166 -6.71 6.82 7.30
CA LYS A 166 -7.48 7.96 7.85
C LYS A 166 -6.71 9.29 8.00
N SER A 167 -5.43 9.36 7.63
CA SER A 167 -4.62 10.58 7.75
C SER A 167 -5.17 11.76 6.94
N CYS A 168 -5.90 11.51 5.86
CA CYS A 168 -6.57 12.54 5.07
C CYS A 168 -7.79 13.16 5.78
N ILE A 169 -8.56 12.35 6.49
CA ILE A 169 -9.73 12.79 7.28
C ILE A 169 -9.26 13.70 8.41
N ASN A 170 -8.28 13.22 9.19
CA ASN A 170 -7.74 13.97 10.33
C ASN A 170 -7.03 15.26 9.94
N ALA A 171 -6.52 15.36 8.70
CA ALA A 171 -5.84 16.55 8.20
C ALA A 171 -6.79 17.56 7.52
N CYS A 172 -8.06 17.21 7.29
CA CYS A 172 -9.01 18.07 6.60
C CYS A 172 -9.62 19.09 7.57
N PRO A 173 -9.34 20.40 7.45
CA PRO A 173 -9.89 21.40 8.37
C PRO A 173 -11.40 21.61 8.17
N TYR A 174 -11.93 21.33 6.97
CA TYR A 174 -13.35 21.52 6.62
C TYR A 174 -14.20 20.27 6.87
N LYS A 175 -13.63 19.20 7.45
CA LYS A 175 -14.30 17.90 7.67
C LYS A 175 -15.08 17.40 6.42
N ALA A 176 -14.50 17.60 5.23
CA ALA A 176 -15.16 17.32 3.95
C ALA A 176 -15.04 15.86 3.48
N ILE A 177 -14.33 15.01 4.22
CA ILE A 177 -14.08 13.61 3.84
C ILE A 177 -14.80 12.70 4.84
N GLU A 178 -15.76 11.94 4.34
CA GLU A 178 -16.62 11.05 5.11
C GLU A 178 -16.35 9.58 4.75
N THR A 179 -16.58 8.69 5.71
CA THR A 179 -16.45 7.24 5.54
C THR A 179 -17.80 6.65 5.22
N THR A 180 -17.92 5.94 4.11
CA THR A 180 -19.15 5.30 3.65
C THR A 180 -18.94 3.81 3.44
N TYR A 181 -19.96 2.99 3.69
CA TYR A 181 -19.96 1.58 3.37
C TYR A 181 -20.82 1.34 2.13
N ARG A 182 -20.37 0.46 1.21
CA ARG A 182 -21.18 0.05 0.05
C ARG A 182 -22.51 -0.62 0.45
N ILE A 183 -22.59 -1.14 1.67
CA ILE A 183 -23.81 -1.68 2.27
C ILE A 183 -24.49 -0.51 3.01
N GLY A 184 -25.30 0.28 2.31
CA GLY A 184 -26.41 1.13 2.80
C GLY A 184 -26.31 2.01 4.06
N LEU A 185 -25.22 2.01 4.82
CA LEU A 185 -25.11 2.60 6.15
C LEU A 185 -24.00 3.63 6.14
N SER A 186 -24.39 4.89 6.07
CA SER A 186 -23.51 6.04 6.27
C SER A 186 -23.17 6.13 7.76
N SER A 187 -21.95 5.78 8.15
CA SER A 187 -21.47 5.99 9.52
C SER A 187 -21.04 7.45 9.68
N SER A 188 -22.00 8.33 9.97
CA SER A 188 -21.73 9.67 10.49
C SER A 188 -21.37 9.55 11.97
N LYS A 189 -20.08 9.46 12.30
CA LYS A 189 -19.63 9.55 13.69
C LYS A 189 -19.33 11.01 14.01
N LYS A 190 -20.26 11.67 14.71
CA LYS A 190 -20.04 12.94 15.43
C LYS A 190 -19.18 12.62 16.66
N GLU A 191 -17.97 13.18 16.68
CA GLU A 191 -17.20 13.49 17.88
C GLU A 191 -16.72 14.94 17.73
#